data_AF-A0A956FQ32-F1
#
_entry.id   AF-A0A956FQ32-F1
#
_cell.length_a   1.000
_cell.length_b   1.000
_cell.length_c   1.000
_cell.angle_alpha   90.00
_cell.angle_beta   90.00
_cell.angle_gamma   90.00
#
_symmetry.space_group_name_H-M   'P 1'
#
loop_
_entity.id
_entity.type
_entity.pdbx_description
1 polymer ?
#
loop_
_entity_poly.entity_id
_entity_poly.type
_entity_poly.pdbx_seq_one_letter_code
_entity_poly.pdbx_strand_id
1 'polypeptide(L)'
;DGLPQFMVLVTDGAANCSLEAADEAERFEVYDEALTQTIMDAATNGIPTFVVGIDIKDEVSETKQDGNPDATNTFQKLNELAVAGGVPKNDPNEQFYNSQNQIELQSALTAIAQQVLPCVIELNPVPVYPDEVQVTVDGVLYEDPVVDCDSEDGWMFVDETYMQIMLCGQACAGFQSSGNLAADYKCPIDG
;
A
#
# COMPACT_ATOMS: atom_id res chain seq x y z
N ASP A 1 7.04 0.19 17.29
CA ASP A 1 6.18 1.26 17.80
C ASP A 1 5.47 1.98 16.66
N GLY A 2 4.14 1.79 16.62
CA GLY A 2 3.17 2.78 16.16
C GLY A 2 2.83 2.91 14.67
N LEU A 3 3.80 2.81 13.76
CA LEU A 3 3.52 3.12 12.35
C LEU A 3 2.82 1.96 11.61
N PRO A 4 1.84 2.24 10.72
CA PRO A 4 1.28 1.23 9.84
C PRO A 4 2.39 0.55 9.04
N GLN A 5 2.41 -0.78 9.04
CA GLN A 5 3.36 -1.57 8.27
C GLN A 5 2.62 -2.30 7.17
N PHE A 6 3.23 -2.38 5.99
CA PHE A 6 2.73 -3.17 4.87
C PHE A 6 3.92 -3.69 4.06
N MET A 7 3.68 -4.75 3.28
CA MET A 7 4.63 -5.26 2.30
C MET A 7 4.09 -5.08 0.90
N VAL A 8 5.02 -4.86 -0.05
CA VAL A 8 4.71 -4.93 -1.48
C VAL A 8 5.59 -6.04 -2.06
N LEU A 9 4.96 -7.14 -2.46
CA LEU A 9 5.62 -8.24 -3.16
C LEU A 9 5.57 -7.96 -4.66
N VAL A 10 6.72 -7.68 -5.28
CA VAL A 10 6.85 -7.52 -6.73
C VAL A 10 7.55 -8.76 -7.28
N THR A 11 6.91 -9.48 -8.20
CA THR A 11 7.39 -10.79 -8.67
C THR A 11 6.95 -11.10 -10.10
N ASP A 12 7.69 -11.98 -10.78
CA ASP A 12 7.33 -12.65 -12.03
C ASP A 12 6.42 -13.89 -11.81
N GLY A 13 6.04 -14.17 -10.56
CA GLY A 13 5.08 -15.19 -10.18
C GLY A 13 5.66 -16.60 -10.04
N ALA A 14 6.90 -16.82 -10.48
CA ALA A 14 7.62 -18.08 -10.35
C ALA A 14 8.22 -18.23 -8.94
N ALA A 15 7.37 -18.33 -7.91
CA ALA A 15 7.84 -18.63 -6.56
C ALA A 15 8.44 -20.05 -6.54
N ASN A 16 9.75 -20.14 -6.69
CA ASN A 16 10.53 -21.36 -6.62
C ASN A 16 11.81 -21.07 -5.82
N CYS A 17 12.87 -21.83 -6.04
CA CYS A 17 14.15 -21.71 -5.35
C CYS A 17 14.10 -22.06 -3.85
N SER A 18 13.24 -23.00 -3.47
CA SER A 18 13.20 -23.52 -2.09
C SER A 18 14.58 -24.00 -1.64
N LEU A 19 14.97 -23.59 -0.43
CA LEU A 19 16.24 -24.03 0.19
C LEU A 19 16.20 -25.51 0.57
N GLU A 20 15.00 -26.08 0.70
CA GLU A 20 14.77 -27.47 1.09
C GLU A 20 14.65 -28.41 -0.13
N ALA A 21 14.77 -27.89 -1.35
CA ALA A 21 14.71 -28.68 -2.58
C ALA A 21 15.85 -29.73 -2.62
N ALA A 22 15.51 -30.99 -2.93
CA ALA A 22 16.44 -32.11 -2.94
C ALA A 22 17.46 -32.03 -4.09
N ASP A 23 17.06 -31.43 -5.21
CA ASP A 23 17.91 -31.23 -6.38
C ASP A 23 17.59 -29.91 -7.12
N GLU A 24 18.24 -29.67 -8.26
CA GLU A 24 18.02 -28.46 -9.07
C GLU A 24 16.70 -28.50 -9.84
N ALA A 25 16.21 -29.68 -10.22
CA ALA A 25 14.93 -29.78 -10.93
C ALA A 25 13.77 -29.42 -9.99
N GLU A 26 13.78 -29.94 -8.76
CA GLU A 26 12.82 -29.52 -7.74
C GLU A 26 12.96 -28.03 -7.40
N ARG A 27 14.19 -27.52 -7.31
CA ARG A 27 14.44 -26.11 -6.96
C ARG A 27 13.85 -25.13 -7.97
N PHE A 28 13.91 -25.43 -9.25
CA PHE A 28 13.50 -24.50 -10.31
C PHE A 28 12.10 -24.78 -10.84
N GLU A 29 11.69 -26.05 -10.93
CA GLU A 29 10.46 -26.45 -11.60
C GLU A 29 9.31 -26.79 -10.62
N VAL A 30 9.49 -26.60 -9.30
CA VAL A 30 8.42 -26.79 -8.30
C VAL A 30 8.10 -25.46 -7.61
N TYR A 31 6.79 -25.18 -7.51
CA TYR A 31 6.28 -24.00 -6.82
C TYR A 31 6.50 -24.12 -5.31
N ASP A 32 7.05 -23.07 -4.68
CA ASP A 32 7.24 -22.99 -3.24
C ASP A 32 5.95 -22.54 -2.54
N GLU A 33 5.17 -23.52 -2.09
CA GLU A 33 3.92 -23.29 -1.35
C GLU A 33 4.14 -22.61 0.02
N ALA A 34 5.38 -22.55 0.55
CA ALA A 34 5.66 -21.87 1.81
C ALA A 34 5.50 -20.35 1.70
N LEU A 35 5.57 -19.78 0.49
CA LEU A 35 5.34 -18.36 0.26
C LEU A 35 3.93 -17.94 0.71
N THR A 36 2.90 -18.71 0.36
CA THR A 36 1.52 -18.43 0.73
C THR A 36 1.35 -18.38 2.26
N GLN A 37 1.93 -19.35 2.98
CA GLN A 37 1.86 -19.36 4.43
C GLN A 37 2.62 -18.17 5.05
N THR A 38 3.78 -17.82 4.51
CA THR A 38 4.57 -16.67 4.98
C THR A 38 3.78 -15.36 4.85
N ILE A 39 3.08 -15.17 3.73
CA ILE A 39 2.24 -13.99 3.51
C ILE A 39 1.04 -13.99 4.46
N MET A 40 0.40 -15.14 4.67
CA MET A 40 -0.72 -15.28 5.61
C MET A 40 -0.32 -14.98 7.05
N ASP A 41 0.86 -15.44 7.46
CA ASP A 41 1.40 -15.18 8.79
C ASP A 41 1.71 -13.70 8.98
N ALA A 42 2.26 -13.03 7.96
CA ALA A 42 2.50 -11.58 8.00
C ALA A 42 1.18 -10.80 8.15
N ALA A 43 0.15 -11.15 7.36
CA ALA A 43 -1.17 -10.53 7.46
C ALA A 43 -1.80 -10.73 8.84
N THR A 44 -1.67 -11.92 9.43
CA THR A 44 -2.13 -12.23 10.79
C THR A 44 -1.42 -11.39 11.86
N ASN A 45 -0.17 -11.01 11.60
CA ASN A 45 0.61 -10.10 12.46
C ASN A 45 0.34 -8.61 12.16
N GLY A 46 -0.67 -8.28 11.36
CA GLY A 46 -1.04 -6.90 11.05
C GLY A 46 -0.18 -6.24 9.97
N ILE A 47 0.56 -7.03 9.18
CA ILE A 47 1.37 -6.57 8.05
C ILE A 47 0.73 -7.08 6.74
N PRO A 48 -0.27 -6.36 6.19
CA PRO A 48 -0.88 -6.74 4.92
C PRO A 48 0.15 -6.71 3.77
N THR A 49 -0.08 -7.53 2.76
CA THR A 49 0.81 -7.65 1.59
C THR A 49 0.06 -7.36 0.30
N PHE A 50 0.48 -6.31 -0.40
CA PHE A 50 0.05 -6.04 -1.78
C PHE A 50 0.90 -6.87 -2.74
N VAL A 51 0.26 -7.52 -3.70
CA VAL A 51 0.93 -8.38 -4.69
C VAL A 51 0.93 -7.68 -6.05
N VAL A 52 2.12 -7.53 -6.64
CA VAL A 52 2.35 -6.96 -7.96
C VAL A 52 3.05 -8.00 -8.83
N GLY A 53 2.36 -8.48 -9.85
CA GLY A 53 2.88 -9.38 -10.86
C GLY A 53 3.46 -8.62 -12.05
N ILE A 54 4.57 -9.11 -12.62
CA ILE A 54 5.17 -8.57 -13.83
C ILE A 54 4.92 -9.52 -15.01
N ASP A 55 4.16 -9.03 -16.00
CA ASP A 55 3.84 -9.77 -17.24
C ASP A 55 3.25 -11.18 -16.98
N ILE A 56 2.29 -11.27 -16.05
CA ILE A 56 1.71 -12.54 -15.63
C ILE A 56 0.55 -12.92 -16.54
N LYS A 57 0.63 -14.10 -17.13
CA LYS A 57 -0.43 -14.66 -17.97
C LYS A 57 -1.25 -15.67 -17.20
N ASP A 58 -2.56 -15.67 -17.44
CA ASP A 58 -3.48 -16.70 -16.94
C ASP A 58 -3.37 -17.97 -17.79
N GLU A 59 -2.24 -18.66 -17.67
CA GLU A 59 -1.97 -19.92 -18.35
C GLU A 59 -1.18 -20.88 -17.45
N VAL A 60 -1.38 -22.18 -17.67
CA VAL A 60 -0.61 -23.22 -16.98
C VAL A 60 0.70 -23.41 -17.73
N SER A 61 1.83 -23.34 -17.02
CA SER A 61 3.16 -23.60 -17.57
C SER A 61 3.28 -25.03 -18.13
N GLU A 62 4.10 -25.17 -19.17
CA GLU A 62 4.47 -26.47 -19.72
C GLU A 62 5.39 -27.23 -18.75
N THR A 63 5.48 -28.56 -18.89
CA THR A 63 6.44 -29.37 -18.15
C THR A 63 7.79 -29.36 -18.86
N LYS A 64 8.70 -28.46 -18.48
CA LYS A 64 10.03 -28.33 -19.08
C LYS A 64 10.98 -27.60 -18.13
N GLN A 65 12.27 -27.90 -18.23
CA GLN A 65 13.29 -27.19 -17.45
C GLN A 65 13.56 -25.80 -18.02
N ASP A 66 12.75 -24.82 -17.61
CA ASP A 66 12.89 -23.42 -18.05
C ASP A 66 13.01 -22.41 -16.91
N GLY A 67 13.00 -22.88 -15.66
CA GLY A 67 13.08 -22.02 -14.48
C GLY A 67 11.74 -21.50 -13.99
N ASN A 68 10.62 -21.90 -14.60
CA ASN A 68 9.28 -21.66 -14.07
C ASN A 68 8.72 -22.96 -13.48
N PRO A 69 7.99 -22.88 -12.36
CA PRO A 69 7.30 -24.05 -11.83
C PRO A 69 6.46 -24.77 -12.89
N ASP A 70 6.65 -26.07 -13.05
CA ASP A 70 5.93 -26.92 -13.99
C ASP A 70 4.45 -27.02 -13.62
N ALA A 71 3.58 -27.17 -14.63
CA ALA A 71 2.14 -27.39 -14.46
C ALA A 71 1.46 -26.41 -13.49
N THR A 72 1.95 -25.18 -13.42
CA THR A 72 1.54 -24.16 -12.48
C THR A 72 0.96 -22.97 -13.22
N ASN A 73 -0.17 -22.46 -12.75
CA ASN A 73 -0.72 -21.20 -13.22
C ASN A 73 -0.34 -20.09 -12.22
N THR A 74 0.67 -19.30 -12.56
CA THR A 74 1.20 -18.25 -11.68
C THR A 74 0.19 -17.11 -11.46
N PHE A 75 -0.68 -16.82 -12.43
CA PHE A 75 -1.78 -15.86 -12.26
C PHE A 75 -2.72 -16.29 -11.13
N GLN A 76 -3.13 -17.57 -11.12
CA GLN A 76 -3.96 -18.11 -10.05
C GLN A 76 -3.23 -18.11 -8.70
N LYS A 77 -1.94 -18.45 -8.69
CA LYS A 77 -1.11 -18.36 -7.49
C LYS A 77 -1.02 -16.94 -6.93
N LEU A 78 -0.82 -15.92 -7.77
CA LEU A 78 -0.78 -14.53 -7.30
C LEU A 78 -2.13 -14.03 -6.78
N ASN A 79 -3.27 -14.52 -7.31
CA ASN A 79 -4.59 -14.29 -6.71
C ASN A 79 -4.66 -14.89 -5.29
N GLU A 80 -4.19 -16.12 -5.10
CA GLU A 80 -4.12 -16.76 -3.78
C GLU A 80 -3.26 -15.93 -2.80
N LEU A 81 -2.09 -15.46 -3.23
CA LEU A 81 -1.21 -14.61 -2.42
C LEU A 81 -1.87 -13.28 -2.06
N ALA A 82 -2.59 -12.63 -2.98
CA ALA A 82 -3.26 -11.37 -2.70
C ALA A 82 -4.39 -11.52 -1.67
N VAL A 83 -5.13 -12.62 -1.74
CA VAL A 83 -6.15 -12.98 -0.74
C VAL A 83 -5.49 -13.30 0.60
N ALA A 84 -4.43 -14.12 0.62
CA ALA A 84 -3.69 -14.45 1.84
C ALA A 84 -3.07 -13.21 2.49
N GLY A 85 -2.65 -12.22 1.69
CA GLY A 85 -2.08 -10.95 2.13
C GLY A 85 -3.09 -9.98 2.72
N GLY A 86 -4.40 -10.28 2.64
CA GLY A 86 -5.48 -9.52 3.29
C GLY A 86 -5.90 -8.24 2.58
N VAL A 87 -5.26 -7.87 1.48
CA VAL A 87 -5.56 -6.66 0.69
C VAL A 87 -5.70 -6.97 -0.81
N PRO A 88 -6.57 -7.92 -1.21
CA PRO A 88 -6.80 -8.20 -2.62
C PRO A 88 -7.41 -6.98 -3.33
N LYS A 89 -6.99 -6.75 -4.57
CA LYS A 89 -7.63 -5.80 -5.48
C LYS A 89 -9.11 -6.17 -5.61
N ASN A 90 -9.98 -5.16 -5.69
CA ASN A 90 -11.43 -5.34 -5.84
C ASN A 90 -11.80 -5.72 -7.29
N ASP A 91 -11.28 -6.86 -7.74
CA ASP A 91 -11.59 -7.50 -9.01
C ASP A 91 -11.67 -9.01 -8.75
N PRO A 92 -12.80 -9.66 -9.05
CA PRO A 92 -12.99 -11.08 -8.73
C PRO A 92 -12.13 -12.03 -9.59
N ASN A 93 -11.56 -11.56 -10.69
CA ASN A 93 -10.74 -12.38 -11.59
C ASN A 93 -9.24 -12.05 -11.47
N GLU A 94 -8.88 -10.81 -11.13
CA GLU A 94 -7.49 -10.37 -10.98
C GLU A 94 -7.29 -9.59 -9.67
N GLN A 95 -7.05 -10.33 -8.60
CA GLN A 95 -6.96 -9.84 -7.22
C GLN A 95 -5.59 -9.26 -6.87
N PHE A 96 -4.62 -9.31 -7.79
CA PHE A 96 -3.31 -8.68 -7.67
C PHE A 96 -3.15 -7.56 -8.71
N TYR A 97 -2.09 -6.76 -8.62
CA TYR A 97 -1.76 -5.78 -9.65
C TYR A 97 -0.88 -6.43 -10.71
N ASN A 98 -1.42 -6.70 -11.90
CA ASN A 98 -0.64 -7.21 -13.01
C ASN A 98 -0.12 -6.05 -13.86
N SER A 99 1.19 -6.00 -14.09
CA SER A 99 1.84 -4.92 -14.81
C SER A 99 2.64 -5.45 -16.00
N GLN A 100 2.30 -5.00 -17.21
CA GLN A 100 2.97 -5.39 -18.45
C GLN A 100 4.08 -4.41 -18.87
N ASN A 101 4.19 -3.26 -18.21
CA ASN A 101 5.18 -2.24 -18.54
C ASN A 101 5.44 -1.28 -17.36
N GLN A 102 6.41 -0.38 -17.55
CA GLN A 102 6.80 0.58 -16.52
C GLN A 102 5.67 1.50 -16.07
N ILE A 103 4.76 1.89 -16.97
CA ILE A 103 3.65 2.81 -16.66
C ILE A 103 2.63 2.10 -15.77
N GLU A 104 2.31 0.85 -16.08
CA GLU A 104 1.42 0.02 -15.27
C GLU A 104 2.03 -0.27 -13.89
N LEU A 105 3.33 -0.54 -13.81
CA LEU A 105 4.03 -0.73 -12.53
C LEU A 105 3.97 0.54 -11.67
N GLN A 106 4.22 1.70 -12.27
CA GLN A 106 4.08 2.98 -11.59
C GLN A 106 2.64 3.19 -11.09
N SER A 107 1.65 2.89 -11.93
CA SER A 107 0.23 3.02 -11.57
C SER A 107 -0.14 2.10 -10.40
N ALA A 108 0.35 0.86 -10.39
CA ALA A 108 0.16 -0.09 -9.31
C ALA A 108 0.75 0.42 -7.99
N LEU A 109 2.00 0.89 -8.02
CA LEU A 109 2.67 1.43 -6.82
C LEU A 109 1.97 2.70 -6.30
N THR A 110 1.50 3.58 -7.18
CA THR A 110 0.70 4.76 -6.79
C THR A 110 -0.63 4.37 -6.16
N ALA A 111 -1.35 3.39 -6.74
CA ALA A 111 -2.61 2.90 -6.18
C ALA A 111 -2.42 2.25 -4.79
N ILE A 112 -1.30 1.55 -4.58
CA ILE A 112 -0.94 0.99 -3.27
C ILE A 112 -0.63 2.12 -2.28
N ALA A 113 0.19 3.10 -2.68
CA ALA A 113 0.52 4.27 -1.84
C ALA A 113 -0.75 5.00 -1.35
N GLN A 114 -1.73 5.19 -2.24
CA GLN A 114 -3.02 5.80 -1.90
C GLN A 114 -3.81 5.02 -0.83
N GLN A 115 -3.69 3.70 -0.79
CA GLN A 115 -4.40 2.85 0.17
C GLN A 115 -3.75 2.82 1.56
N VAL A 116 -2.44 3.06 1.63
CA VAL A 116 -1.66 2.95 2.86
C VAL A 116 -1.42 4.29 3.55
N LEU A 117 -1.54 5.41 2.83
CA LEU A 117 -1.41 6.74 3.41
C LEU A 117 -2.64 7.05 4.30
N PRO A 118 -2.47 7.14 5.63
CA PRO A 118 -3.56 7.46 6.52
C PRO A 118 -3.97 8.93 6.33
N CYS A 119 -5.27 9.23 6.49
CA CYS A 119 -5.74 10.61 6.58
C CYS A 119 -5.31 11.29 7.89
N VAL A 120 -4.79 10.54 8.86
CA VAL A 120 -4.34 11.05 10.15
C VAL A 120 -2.82 11.26 10.11
N ILE A 121 -2.39 12.49 10.36
CA ILE A 121 -1.01 12.94 10.24
C ILE A 121 -0.50 13.37 11.61
N GLU A 122 0.63 12.82 12.04
CA GLU A 122 1.32 13.29 13.24
C GLU A 122 2.02 14.62 12.99
N LEU A 123 1.76 15.58 13.86
CA LEU A 123 2.40 16.87 13.91
C LEU A 123 3.59 16.82 14.87
N ASN A 124 4.79 17.03 14.33
CA ASN A 124 6.02 17.13 15.11
C ASN A 124 6.89 18.28 14.58
N PRO A 125 7.11 19.36 15.36
CA PRO A 125 6.67 19.56 16.75
C PRO A 125 5.16 19.76 16.89
N VAL A 126 4.65 19.71 18.13
CA VAL A 126 3.28 20.14 18.43
C VAL A 126 3.16 21.66 18.20
N PRO A 127 2.11 22.16 17.53
CA PRO A 127 1.90 23.59 17.34
C PRO A 127 1.81 24.35 18.66
N VAL A 128 2.54 25.46 18.77
CA VAL A 128 2.44 26.36 19.94
C VAL A 128 1.16 27.21 19.88
N TYR A 129 0.72 27.55 18.67
CA TYR A 129 -0.50 28.29 18.39
C TYR A 129 -1.39 27.43 17.47
N PRO A 130 -2.21 26.52 18.03
CA PRO A 130 -3.04 25.60 17.24
C PRO A 130 -4.01 26.32 16.28
N ASP A 131 -4.50 27.49 16.68
CA ASP A 131 -5.41 28.33 15.87
C ASP A 131 -4.73 28.99 14.66
N GLU A 132 -3.40 28.92 14.57
CA GLU A 132 -2.58 29.56 13.52
C GLU A 132 -1.93 28.51 12.60
N VAL A 133 -2.38 27.25 12.69
CA VAL A 133 -1.92 26.18 11.81
C VAL A 133 -2.63 26.28 10.48
N GLN A 134 -1.87 26.20 9.39
CA GLN A 134 -2.41 26.13 8.03
C GLN A 134 -1.95 24.84 7.36
N VAL A 135 -2.85 24.15 6.68
CA VAL A 135 -2.54 22.88 6.00
C VAL A 135 -2.65 23.07 4.50
N THR A 136 -1.57 22.78 3.78
CA THR A 136 -1.55 22.74 2.32
C THR A 136 -1.41 21.30 1.86
N VAL A 137 -2.33 20.84 1.03
CA VAL A 137 -2.27 19.51 0.41
C VAL A 137 -2.21 19.67 -1.11
N ASP A 138 -1.17 19.09 -1.73
CA ASP A 138 -0.96 19.18 -3.18
C ASP A 138 -1.08 20.62 -3.75
N GLY A 139 -0.62 21.62 -2.98
CA GLY A 139 -0.70 23.04 -3.35
C GLY A 139 -2.06 23.71 -3.11
N VAL A 140 -3.07 22.98 -2.61
CA VAL A 140 -4.35 23.53 -2.16
C VAL A 140 -4.28 23.87 -0.68
N LEU A 141 -4.52 25.14 -0.35
CA LEU A 141 -4.50 25.65 1.02
C LEU A 141 -5.87 25.45 1.70
N TYR A 142 -5.85 24.86 2.89
CA TYR A 142 -6.97 24.74 3.83
C TYR A 142 -6.61 25.57 5.07
N GLU A 143 -7.05 26.83 5.08
CA GLU A 143 -6.64 27.83 6.09
C GLU A 143 -7.12 27.49 7.49
N ASP A 144 -8.40 27.16 7.64
CA ASP A 144 -9.03 26.92 8.94
C ASP A 144 -9.39 25.44 9.14
N PRO A 145 -9.41 24.96 10.40
CA PRO A 145 -9.88 23.61 10.68
C PRO A 145 -11.39 23.50 10.48
N VAL A 146 -11.83 22.34 9.96
CA VAL A 146 -13.25 21.99 9.84
C VAL A 146 -13.82 21.56 11.19
N VAL A 147 -15.15 21.61 11.32
CA VAL A 147 -15.84 21.19 12.54
C VAL A 147 -16.26 19.72 12.44
N ASP A 148 -16.64 19.27 11.24
CA ASP A 148 -17.15 17.93 10.99
C ASP A 148 -16.51 17.28 9.75
N CYS A 149 -15.64 16.31 10.00
CA CYS A 149 -14.93 15.56 8.96
C CYS A 149 -15.85 14.67 8.11
N ASP A 150 -17.07 14.36 8.57
CA ASP A 150 -18.01 13.54 7.82
C ASP A 150 -18.71 14.31 6.68
N SER A 151 -18.73 15.64 6.75
CA SER A 151 -19.45 16.50 5.80
C SER A 151 -18.62 17.61 5.16
N GLU A 152 -17.39 17.84 5.61
CA GLU A 152 -16.54 18.94 5.15
C GLU A 152 -15.22 18.45 4.52
N ASP A 153 -14.70 19.24 3.58
CA ASP A 153 -13.37 19.07 3.00
C ASP A 153 -12.37 19.96 3.74
N GLY A 154 -11.30 19.40 4.29
CA GLY A 154 -10.31 20.19 5.03
C GLY A 154 -9.50 19.37 6.02
N TRP A 155 -9.27 19.91 7.21
CA TRP A 155 -8.54 19.20 8.26
C TRP A 155 -9.07 19.58 9.63
N MET A 156 -8.88 18.73 10.63
CA MET A 156 -9.19 19.05 12.02
C MET A 156 -8.19 18.38 12.95
N PHE A 157 -8.00 18.88 14.16
CA PHE A 157 -7.23 18.16 15.16
C PHE A 157 -7.99 16.90 15.61
N VAL A 158 -7.26 15.82 15.83
CA VAL A 158 -7.84 14.55 16.32
C VAL A 158 -8.30 14.70 17.78
N ASP A 159 -7.55 15.45 18.58
CA ASP A 159 -7.83 15.71 19.99
C ASP A 159 -7.16 17.02 20.48
N GLU A 160 -7.39 17.37 21.76
CA GLU A 160 -6.86 18.57 22.42
C GLU A 160 -5.34 18.52 22.69
N THR A 161 -4.64 17.43 22.34
CA THR A 161 -3.16 17.37 22.43
C THR A 161 -2.50 18.09 21.27
N TYR A 162 -3.23 18.35 20.18
CA TYR A 162 -2.75 18.97 18.96
C TYR A 162 -1.57 18.23 18.31
N MET A 163 -1.36 16.96 18.67
CA MET A 163 -0.29 16.12 18.13
C MET A 163 -0.63 15.52 16.78
N GLN A 164 -1.90 15.53 16.39
CA GLN A 164 -2.37 14.90 15.16
C GLN A 164 -3.47 15.72 14.51
N ILE A 165 -3.46 15.75 13.18
CA ILE A 165 -4.56 16.24 12.37
C ILE A 165 -5.17 15.11 11.56
N MET A 166 -6.47 15.17 11.34
CA MET A 166 -7.21 14.34 10.42
C MET A 166 -7.56 15.17 9.18
N LEU A 167 -7.17 14.70 8.01
CA LEU A 167 -7.56 15.25 6.72
C LEU A 167 -8.94 14.72 6.35
N CYS A 168 -9.81 15.61 5.87
CA CYS A 168 -11.23 15.37 5.60
C CYS A 168 -11.52 15.54 4.11
N GLY A 169 -12.35 14.63 3.57
CA GLY A 169 -12.81 14.66 2.19
C GLY A 169 -11.69 14.86 1.15
N GLN A 170 -11.78 15.91 0.34
CA GLN A 170 -10.81 16.22 -0.73
C GLN A 170 -9.39 16.44 -0.21
N ALA A 171 -9.20 16.91 1.02
CA ALA A 171 -7.86 17.06 1.59
C ALA A 171 -7.19 15.69 1.79
N CYS A 172 -7.92 14.69 2.30
CA CYS A 172 -7.33 13.36 2.41
C CYS A 172 -7.11 12.73 1.04
N ALA A 173 -8.08 12.84 0.13
CA ALA A 173 -7.94 12.30 -1.22
C ALA A 173 -6.73 12.89 -1.97
N GLY A 174 -6.53 14.22 -1.86
CA GLY A 174 -5.37 14.91 -2.43
C GLY A 174 -4.05 14.44 -1.81
N PHE A 175 -4.02 14.21 -0.50
CA PHE A 175 -2.83 13.71 0.19
C PHE A 175 -2.52 12.27 -0.21
N GLN A 176 -3.51 11.39 -0.22
CA GLN A 176 -3.34 10.01 -0.66
C GLN A 176 -2.85 9.94 -2.10
N SER A 177 -3.35 10.82 -2.98
CA SER A 177 -2.95 10.84 -4.38
C SER A 177 -1.54 11.39 -4.64
N SER A 178 -1.11 12.40 -3.88
CA SER A 178 0.12 13.15 -4.16
C SER A 178 1.27 12.80 -3.21
N GLY A 179 0.96 12.34 -2.00
CA GLY A 179 1.90 12.25 -0.87
C GLY A 179 2.38 13.62 -0.36
N ASN A 180 1.84 14.73 -0.89
CA ASN A 180 2.31 16.08 -0.62
C ASN A 180 1.44 16.77 0.42
N LEU A 181 2.02 17.05 1.58
CA LEU A 181 1.40 17.84 2.65
C LEU A 181 2.43 18.78 3.27
N ALA A 182 2.00 20.01 3.55
CA ALA A 182 2.73 20.97 4.37
C ALA A 182 1.80 21.48 5.48
N ALA A 183 2.26 21.41 6.73
CA ALA A 183 1.62 22.06 7.86
C ALA A 183 2.49 23.25 8.29
N ASP A 184 2.00 24.46 8.06
CA ASP A 184 2.66 25.71 8.41
C ASP A 184 2.20 26.18 9.79
N TYR A 185 3.13 26.42 10.72
CA TYR A 185 2.78 26.97 12.03
C TYR A 185 3.07 28.47 12.03
N LYS A 186 2.01 29.28 11.98
CA LYS A 186 2.14 30.73 12.04
C LYS A 186 2.17 31.20 13.50
N CYS A 187 2.64 32.43 13.69
CA CYS A 187 2.53 33.14 14.96
C CYS A 187 1.40 34.17 14.81
N PRO A 188 0.63 34.44 15.88
CA PRO A 188 -0.30 35.55 15.89
C PRO A 188 0.44 36.84 15.54
N ILE A 189 -0.14 37.67 14.68
CA ILE A 189 0.37 39.01 14.43
C ILE A 189 0.04 39.83 15.68
N ASP A 190 1.03 40.10 16.53
CA ASP A 190 0.89 41.06 17.63
C ASP A 190 0.41 42.41 17.06
N GLY A 191 -0.81 42.81 17.45
CA GLY A 191 -1.39 44.12 17.13
C GLY A 191 -0.81 45.26 17.95
#